data_AF-A0A8R2JVJ8-F1
#
_entry.id   AF-A0A8R2JVJ8-F1
#
_cell.length_a   1.000
_cell.length_b   1.000
_cell.length_c   1.000
_cell.angle_alpha   90.00
_cell.angle_beta   90.00
_cell.angle_gamma   90.00
#
_symmetry.space_group_name_H-M   'P 1'
#
loop_
_entity.id
_entity.type
_entity.pdbx_description
1 polymer ?
#
loop_
_entity_poly.entity_id
_entity_poly.type
_entity_poly.pdbx_seq_one_letter_code
_entity_poly.pdbx_strand_id
1 'polypeptide(L)'
;MTSEIKAAIEQNDFQRVKVLVEAIVEQHTNTFNFDTYHADNTFKQLWESMFLCLAADGYKCIHKQCLTCIRLLSRDKTHLKEIIIEQHVNILLQCANLVEETLCIVITSENTDVIVEGLKCLCNIVYNCDTAQEVCCSNNTVDCIVLRLRTYFEQNIPYVIKYFDIKLLFLLTAFNKDIRYTFNAFLILILFSFFCVYLGTNYFILD
;
A
#
# COMPACT_ATOMS: atom_id res chain seq x y z
N MET A 1 -21.55 11.68 4.43
CA MET A 1 -20.30 11.00 4.84
C MET A 1 -19.07 11.47 4.06
N THR A 2 -18.89 11.23 2.74
CA THR A 2 -17.72 11.76 2.01
C THR A 2 -17.66 13.30 2.00
N SER A 3 -18.81 13.96 1.91
CA SER A 3 -18.93 15.42 2.08
C SER A 3 -18.51 15.91 3.48
N GLU A 4 -18.79 15.13 4.53
CA GLU A 4 -18.40 15.46 5.90
C GLU A 4 -16.89 15.28 6.12
N ILE A 5 -16.28 14.27 5.47
CA ILE A 5 -14.82 14.10 5.48
C ILE A 5 -14.16 15.31 4.84
N LYS A 6 -14.63 15.76 3.67
CA LYS A 6 -14.09 16.95 3.02
C LYS A 6 -14.21 18.20 3.90
N ALA A 7 -15.39 18.44 4.49
CA ALA A 7 -15.58 19.57 5.39
C ALA A 7 -14.67 19.50 6.63
N ALA A 8 -14.44 18.30 7.19
CA ALA A 8 -13.52 18.11 8.31
C ALA A 8 -12.06 18.36 7.90
N ILE A 9 -11.66 17.96 6.69
CA ILE A 9 -10.32 18.24 6.15
C ILE A 9 -10.10 19.76 5.99
N GLU A 10 -11.08 20.48 5.43
CA GLU A 10 -11.04 21.94 5.28
C GLU A 10 -10.91 22.67 6.63
N GLN A 11 -11.48 22.09 7.69
CA GLN A 11 -11.39 22.60 9.06
C GLN A 11 -10.11 22.17 9.79
N ASN A 12 -9.25 21.37 9.17
CA ASN A 12 -8.07 20.75 9.79
C ASN A 12 -8.41 19.88 11.02
N ASP A 13 -9.61 19.31 11.07
CA ASP A 13 -10.08 18.47 12.17
C ASP A 13 -9.75 16.99 11.91
N PHE A 14 -8.49 16.63 12.14
CA PHE A 14 -8.00 15.26 11.95
C PHE A 14 -8.71 14.23 12.85
N GLN A 15 -9.22 14.63 14.01
CA GLN A 15 -9.98 13.73 14.88
C GLN A 15 -11.35 13.42 14.28
N ARG A 16 -12.03 14.42 13.73
CA ARG A 16 -13.29 14.19 13.02
C ARG A 16 -13.09 13.35 11.77
N VAL A 17 -12.03 13.60 11.00
CA VAL A 17 -11.67 12.76 9.85
C VAL A 17 -11.44 11.32 10.29
N LYS A 18 -10.65 11.09 11.35
CA LYS A 18 -10.39 9.75 11.89
C LYS A 18 -11.67 9.00 12.22
N VAL A 19 -12.59 9.60 12.98
CA VAL A 19 -13.85 8.97 13.38
C VAL A 19 -14.71 8.60 12.18
N LEU A 20 -14.80 9.49 11.18
CA LEU A 20 -15.59 9.23 9.97
C LEU A 20 -14.96 8.10 9.13
N VAL A 21 -13.63 8.07 9.01
CA VAL A 21 -12.92 7.01 8.28
C VAL A 21 -13.06 5.67 8.98
N GLU A 22 -12.92 5.61 10.30
CA GLU A 22 -13.10 4.39 11.08
C GLU A 22 -14.53 3.83 10.93
N ALA A 23 -15.55 4.70 10.93
CA ALA A 23 -16.93 4.30 10.70
C ALA A 23 -17.16 3.71 9.29
N ILE A 24 -16.55 4.30 8.25
CA ILE A 24 -16.61 3.75 6.88
C ILE A 24 -15.97 2.37 6.84
N VAL A 25 -14.77 2.23 7.41
CA VAL A 25 -14.03 0.97 7.40
C VAL A 25 -14.84 -0.12 8.10
N GLU A 26 -15.43 0.17 9.26
CA GLU A 26 -16.27 -0.77 10.01
C GLU A 26 -17.50 -1.18 9.20
N GLN A 27 -18.21 -0.22 8.60
CA GLN A 27 -19.40 -0.48 7.79
C GLN A 27 -19.11 -1.36 6.56
N HIS A 28 -17.91 -1.23 5.97
CA HIS A 28 -17.56 -1.85 4.70
C HIS A 28 -16.48 -2.94 4.80
N THR A 29 -16.18 -3.45 6.00
CA THR A 29 -15.08 -4.41 6.22
C THR A 29 -15.19 -5.66 5.33
N ASN A 30 -16.41 -6.11 5.03
CA ASN A 30 -16.70 -7.28 4.17
C ASN A 30 -17.20 -6.91 2.77
N THR A 31 -17.08 -5.64 2.37
CA THR A 31 -17.47 -5.17 1.05
C THR A 31 -16.33 -5.36 0.06
N PHE A 32 -16.65 -5.96 -1.10
CA PHE A 32 -15.71 -6.19 -2.20
C PHE A 32 -16.08 -5.42 -3.48
N ASN A 33 -17.29 -4.86 -3.54
CA ASN A 33 -17.77 -3.99 -4.61
C ASN A 33 -18.57 -2.83 -4.01
N PHE A 34 -18.30 -1.61 -4.45
CA PHE A 34 -18.93 -0.37 -4.04
C PHE A 34 -19.90 0.17 -5.10
N ASP A 35 -20.65 -0.70 -5.78
CA ASP A 35 -21.64 -0.34 -6.83
C ASP A 35 -22.50 0.89 -6.47
N THR A 36 -22.97 0.98 -5.22
CA THR A 36 -23.80 2.10 -4.74
C THR A 36 -23.06 3.44 -4.68
N TYR A 37 -21.72 3.43 -4.61
CA TYR A 37 -20.86 4.61 -4.55
C TYR A 37 -20.35 5.06 -5.93
N HIS A 38 -20.50 4.21 -6.96
CA HIS A 38 -20.07 4.53 -8.32
C HIS A 38 -21.00 5.54 -9.00
N ALA A 39 -22.29 5.54 -8.65
CA ALA A 39 -23.30 6.40 -9.28
C ALA A 39 -23.04 7.92 -9.13
N ASP A 40 -22.48 8.35 -7.99
CA ASP A 40 -22.42 9.77 -7.60
C ASP A 40 -20.99 10.31 -7.41
N ASN A 41 -19.99 9.74 -8.11
CA ASN A 41 -18.54 10.06 -7.94
C ASN A 41 -18.02 9.92 -6.50
N THR A 42 -18.82 9.39 -5.58
CA THR A 42 -18.51 9.35 -4.15
C THR A 42 -17.32 8.45 -3.88
N PHE A 43 -17.21 7.36 -4.64
CA PHE A 43 -16.06 6.46 -4.60
C PHE A 43 -14.74 7.19 -4.89
N LYS A 44 -14.65 7.90 -6.02
CA LYS A 44 -13.46 8.67 -6.40
C LYS A 44 -13.14 9.79 -5.40
N GLN A 45 -14.15 10.51 -4.92
CA GLN A 45 -13.95 11.57 -3.94
C GLN A 45 -13.42 11.07 -2.60
N LEU A 46 -13.78 9.84 -2.21
CA LEU A 46 -13.26 9.21 -1.00
C LEU A 46 -11.77 8.88 -1.16
N TRP A 47 -11.37 8.31 -2.30
CA TRP A 47 -9.96 8.09 -2.65
C TRP A 47 -9.15 9.39 -2.58
N GLU A 48 -9.63 10.46 -3.23
CA GLU A 48 -8.98 11.78 -3.23
C GLU A 48 -8.80 12.33 -1.82
N SER A 49 -9.83 12.19 -0.96
CA SER A 49 -9.78 12.65 0.43
C SER A 49 -8.73 11.88 1.25
N MET A 50 -8.60 10.57 1.02
CA MET A 50 -7.59 9.76 1.71
C MET A 50 -6.17 10.14 1.28
N PHE A 51 -5.93 10.31 -0.02
CA PHE A 51 -4.63 10.74 -0.52
C PHE A 51 -4.26 12.16 -0.10
N LEU A 52 -5.24 13.07 0.01
CA LEU A 52 -5.03 14.41 0.55
C LEU A 52 -4.55 14.35 2.01
N CYS A 53 -5.14 13.47 2.83
CA CYS A 53 -4.70 13.26 4.21
C CYS A 53 -3.27 12.68 4.25
N LEU A 54 -2.96 11.68 3.43
CA LEU A 54 -1.63 11.06 3.39
C LEU A 54 -0.51 12.00 2.93
N ALA A 55 -0.84 12.98 2.09
CA ALA A 55 0.12 13.97 1.61
C ALA A 55 0.40 15.09 2.63
N ALA A 56 -0.43 15.24 3.67
CA ALA A 56 -0.36 16.35 4.60
C ALA A 56 0.30 15.95 5.93
N ASP A 57 1.42 16.61 6.27
CA ASP A 57 2.17 16.32 7.51
C ASP A 57 1.32 16.41 8.79
N GLY A 58 0.32 17.29 8.81
CA GLY A 58 -0.61 17.47 9.94
C GLY A 58 -1.50 16.25 10.23
N TYR A 59 -1.58 15.31 9.29
CA TYR A 59 -2.44 14.13 9.38
C TYR A 59 -1.67 12.83 9.64
N LYS A 60 -0.36 12.88 9.90
CA LYS A 60 0.48 11.70 10.18
C LYS A 60 -0.12 10.75 11.22
N CYS A 61 -0.77 11.29 12.24
CA CYS A 61 -1.40 10.51 13.31
C CYS A 61 -2.61 9.67 12.86
N ILE A 62 -3.16 9.92 11.67
CA ILE A 62 -4.29 9.18 11.10
C ILE A 62 -3.93 8.42 9.81
N HIS A 63 -2.66 8.43 9.38
CA HIS A 63 -2.24 7.78 8.13
C HIS A 63 -2.62 6.30 8.09
N LYS A 64 -2.50 5.59 9.21
CA LYS A 64 -2.92 4.18 9.31
C LYS A 64 -4.40 3.99 8.94
N GLN A 65 -5.28 4.85 9.47
CA GLN A 65 -6.71 4.80 9.20
C GLN A 65 -7.01 5.10 7.74
N CYS A 66 -6.37 6.12 7.17
CA CYS A 66 -6.50 6.46 5.75
C CYS A 66 -6.03 5.31 4.86
N LEU A 67 -4.90 4.68 5.18
CA LEU A 67 -4.39 3.52 4.44
C LEU A 67 -5.31 2.31 4.58
N THR A 68 -5.89 2.07 5.77
CA THR A 68 -6.86 0.99 5.97
C THR A 68 -8.09 1.18 5.08
N CYS A 69 -8.57 2.41 4.97
CA CYS A 69 -9.65 2.78 4.05
C CYS A 69 -9.25 2.56 2.59
N ILE A 70 -8.08 3.04 2.17
CA ILE A 70 -7.54 2.81 0.81
C ILE A 70 -7.44 1.31 0.50
N ARG A 71 -6.95 0.49 1.44
CA ARG A 71 -6.85 -0.97 1.27
C ARG A 71 -8.23 -1.58 1.02
N LEU A 72 -9.22 -1.17 1.78
CA LEU A 72 -10.61 -1.60 1.63
C LEU A 72 -11.19 -1.17 0.27
N LEU A 73 -10.97 0.08 -0.14
CA LEU A 73 -11.41 0.58 -1.45
C LEU A 73 -10.71 -0.13 -2.62
N SER A 74 -9.42 -0.46 -2.47
CA SER A 74 -8.62 -1.14 -3.51
C SER A 74 -9.07 -2.56 -3.84
N ARG A 75 -9.98 -3.14 -3.04
CA ARG A 75 -10.59 -4.44 -3.33
C ARG A 75 -11.54 -4.37 -4.53
N ASP A 76 -12.18 -3.21 -4.73
CA ASP A 76 -13.03 -2.96 -5.89
C ASP A 76 -12.18 -2.49 -7.07
N LYS A 77 -12.19 -3.30 -8.12
CA LYS A 77 -11.32 -3.14 -9.29
C LYS A 77 -11.97 -2.31 -10.39
N THR A 78 -13.26 -2.03 -10.29
CA THR A 78 -14.11 -1.52 -11.38
C THR A 78 -13.55 -0.23 -11.97
N HIS A 79 -13.20 0.73 -11.11
CA HIS A 79 -12.68 2.05 -11.51
C HIS A 79 -11.23 2.28 -11.06
N LEU A 80 -10.53 1.25 -10.59
CA LEU A 80 -9.22 1.41 -9.96
C LEU A 80 -8.20 2.02 -10.93
N LYS A 81 -8.21 1.62 -12.21
CA LYS A 81 -7.30 2.14 -13.24
C LYS A 81 -7.57 3.61 -13.61
N GLU A 82 -8.79 4.09 -13.39
CA GLU A 82 -9.17 5.48 -13.67
C GLU A 82 -8.83 6.43 -12.52
N ILE A 83 -8.67 5.88 -11.31
CA ILE A 83 -8.44 6.63 -10.07
C ILE A 83 -6.95 6.69 -9.73
N ILE A 84 -6.21 5.59 -9.92
CA ILE A 84 -4.80 5.53 -9.54
C ILE A 84 -3.94 6.24 -10.58
N ILE A 85 -3.20 7.24 -10.12
CA ILE A 85 -2.20 7.98 -10.89
C ILE A 85 -0.83 7.84 -10.22
N GLU A 86 0.23 8.24 -10.91
CA GLU A 86 1.61 8.16 -10.40
C GLU A 86 1.79 8.78 -9.01
N GLN A 87 1.23 9.97 -8.78
CA GLN A 87 1.32 10.65 -7.49
C GLN A 87 0.75 9.81 -6.33
N HIS A 88 -0.36 9.10 -6.56
CA HIS A 88 -0.96 8.22 -5.56
C HIS A 88 -0.01 7.07 -5.20
N VAL A 89 0.62 6.47 -6.19
CA VAL A 89 1.58 5.38 -5.99
C VAL A 89 2.81 5.87 -5.22
N ASN A 90 3.33 7.05 -5.55
CA ASN A 90 4.47 7.66 -4.85
C ASN A 90 4.18 7.93 -3.37
N ILE A 91 2.98 8.43 -3.05
CA ILE A 91 2.55 8.62 -1.65
C ILE A 91 2.51 7.29 -0.90
N LEU A 92 2.00 6.22 -1.54
CA LEU A 92 1.99 4.89 -0.91
C LEU A 92 3.40 4.32 -0.73
N LEU A 93 4.30 4.53 -1.69
CA LEU A 93 5.71 4.13 -1.58
C LEU A 93 6.41 4.85 -0.42
N GLN A 94 6.16 6.14 -0.24
CA GLN A 94 6.64 6.90 0.92
C GLN A 94 6.09 6.34 2.24
N CYS A 95 4.78 6.08 2.31
CA CYS A 95 4.15 5.48 3.49
C CYS A 95 4.71 4.08 3.81
N ALA A 96 5.01 3.30 2.77
CA ALA A 96 5.58 1.96 2.86
C ALA A 96 7.10 1.95 3.10
N ASN A 97 7.72 3.14 3.21
CA ASN A 97 9.15 3.31 3.37
C ASN A 97 9.98 2.63 2.24
N LEU A 98 9.57 2.87 0.99
CA LEU A 98 10.14 2.28 -0.23
C LEU A 98 10.59 3.31 -1.27
N VAL A 99 10.96 4.50 -0.80
CA VAL A 99 11.70 5.50 -1.59
C VAL A 99 13.03 5.82 -0.91
N GLU A 100 14.03 6.29 -1.65
CA GLU A 100 15.39 6.51 -1.15
C GLU A 100 15.41 7.47 0.05
N GLU A 101 14.60 8.52 0.03
CA GLU A 101 14.50 9.52 1.09
C GLU A 101 13.96 8.92 2.39
N THR A 102 13.00 8.00 2.29
CA THR A 102 12.41 7.37 3.45
C THR A 102 13.24 6.18 3.93
N LEU A 103 13.99 5.50 3.06
CA LEU A 103 14.65 4.23 3.37
C LEU A 103 15.62 4.33 4.56
N CYS A 104 16.15 5.53 4.82
CA CYS A 104 16.98 5.85 5.99
C CYS A 104 16.20 5.96 7.31
N ILE A 105 14.87 6.06 7.26
CA ILE A 105 13.98 6.09 8.42
C ILE A 105 13.96 4.71 9.06
N VAL A 106 14.40 4.66 10.32
CA VAL A 106 14.39 3.44 11.13
C VAL A 106 12.96 2.97 11.33
N ILE A 107 12.72 1.68 11.14
CA ILE A 107 11.43 1.04 11.44
C ILE A 107 11.30 0.96 12.96
N THR A 108 10.30 1.66 13.51
CA THR A 108 9.99 1.72 14.94
C THR A 108 8.57 1.22 15.19
N SER A 109 8.20 0.99 16.45
CA SER A 109 6.82 0.65 16.80
C SER A 109 5.79 1.70 16.38
N GLU A 110 6.19 2.97 16.27
CA GLU A 110 5.31 4.09 15.92
C GLU A 110 4.96 4.12 14.43
N ASN A 111 5.89 3.77 13.55
CA ASN A 111 5.69 3.80 12.10
C ASN A 111 5.39 2.43 11.48
N THR A 112 5.59 1.34 12.23
CA THR A 112 5.38 -0.04 11.74
C THR A 112 3.98 -0.23 11.15
N ASP A 113 2.94 0.24 11.84
CA ASP A 113 1.56 0.08 11.38
C ASP A 113 1.28 0.80 10.05
N VAL A 114 1.87 1.99 9.87
CA VAL A 114 1.73 2.76 8.62
C VAL A 114 2.46 2.06 7.48
N ILE A 115 3.67 1.56 7.73
CA ILE A 115 4.46 0.82 6.73
C ILE A 115 3.72 -0.43 6.29
N VAL A 116 3.18 -1.20 7.25
CA VAL A 116 2.45 -2.44 6.98
C VAL A 116 1.19 -2.18 6.15
N GLU A 117 0.38 -1.18 6.52
CA GLU A 117 -0.82 -0.86 5.74
C GLU A 117 -0.46 -0.29 4.36
N GLY A 118 0.60 0.51 4.25
CA GLY A 118 1.12 1.01 2.97
C GLY A 118 1.51 -0.12 2.03
N LEU A 119 2.25 -1.11 2.54
CA LEU A 119 2.64 -2.30 1.77
C LEU A 119 1.44 -3.14 1.33
N LYS A 120 0.42 -3.29 2.17
CA LYS A 120 -0.83 -3.98 1.80
C LYS A 120 -1.56 -3.26 0.67
N CYS A 121 -1.70 -1.93 0.78
CA CYS A 121 -2.29 -1.09 -0.27
C CYS A 121 -1.54 -1.27 -1.60
N LEU A 122 -0.20 -1.17 -1.57
CA LEU A 122 0.63 -1.36 -2.75
C LEU A 122 0.43 -2.74 -3.38
N CYS A 123 0.44 -3.82 -2.59
CA CYS A 123 0.21 -5.16 -3.12
C CYS A 123 -1.14 -5.29 -3.84
N ASN A 124 -2.20 -4.74 -3.26
CA ASN A 124 -3.54 -4.79 -3.86
C ASN A 124 -3.63 -3.96 -5.15
N ILE A 125 -3.07 -2.75 -5.13
CA ILE A 125 -3.14 -1.82 -6.25
C ILE A 125 -2.25 -2.30 -7.40
N VAL A 126 -0.99 -2.65 -7.14
CA VAL A 126 -0.04 -3.16 -8.16
C VAL A 126 -0.59 -4.42 -8.83
N TYR A 127 -1.25 -5.30 -8.09
CA TYR A 127 -1.84 -6.51 -8.68
C TYR A 127 -2.93 -6.21 -9.73
N ASN A 128 -3.66 -5.11 -9.59
CA ASN A 128 -4.84 -4.81 -10.43
C ASN A 128 -4.68 -3.57 -11.33
N CYS A 129 -3.60 -2.79 -11.21
CA CYS A 129 -3.41 -1.52 -11.91
C CYS A 129 -2.04 -1.47 -12.60
N ASP A 130 -2.06 -1.39 -13.94
CA ASP A 130 -0.86 -1.37 -14.78
C ASP A 130 -0.04 -0.08 -14.55
N THR A 131 -0.70 1.07 -14.37
CA THR A 131 -0.03 2.34 -14.00
C THR A 131 0.78 2.18 -12.72
N ALA A 132 0.26 1.48 -11.72
CA ALA A 132 1.00 1.24 -10.49
C ALA A 132 2.18 0.28 -10.68
N GLN A 133 2.06 -0.71 -11.57
CA GLN A 133 3.16 -1.58 -11.94
C GLN A 133 4.28 -0.78 -12.61
N GLU A 134 3.94 0.06 -13.60
CA GLU A 134 4.89 0.90 -14.33
C GLU A 134 5.66 1.83 -13.39
N VAL A 135 4.95 2.56 -12.52
CA VAL A 135 5.57 3.50 -11.57
C VAL A 135 6.49 2.80 -10.57
N CYS A 136 6.09 1.63 -10.05
CA CYS A 136 6.98 0.85 -9.17
C CYS A 136 8.22 0.31 -9.91
N CYS A 137 8.11 0.06 -11.22
CA CYS A 137 9.25 -0.37 -12.03
C CYS A 137 10.20 0.79 -12.35
N SER A 138 9.70 2.03 -12.45
CA SER A 138 10.51 3.21 -12.80
C SER A 138 11.18 3.88 -11.60
N ASN A 139 10.62 3.78 -10.39
CA ASN A 139 11.02 4.61 -9.24
C ASN A 139 12.00 3.94 -8.27
N ASN A 140 12.92 3.10 -8.77
CA ASN A 140 13.89 2.34 -7.95
C ASN A 140 13.25 1.57 -6.78
N THR A 141 11.93 1.33 -6.80
CA THR A 141 11.19 0.70 -5.70
C THR A 141 11.75 -0.68 -5.40
N VAL A 142 12.10 -1.39 -6.47
CA VAL A 142 12.70 -2.71 -6.43
C VAL A 142 14.06 -2.68 -5.72
N ASP A 143 14.90 -1.69 -6.03
CA ASP A 143 16.19 -1.51 -5.35
C ASP A 143 15.99 -1.17 -3.88
N CYS A 144 15.01 -0.32 -3.55
CA CYS A 144 14.65 -0.01 -2.17
C CYS A 144 14.20 -1.26 -1.39
N ILE A 145 13.38 -2.13 -2.00
CA ILE A 145 13.00 -3.42 -1.41
C ILE A 145 14.25 -4.27 -1.17
N VAL A 146 15.15 -4.40 -2.16
CA VAL A 146 16.38 -5.19 -2.01
C VAL A 146 17.29 -4.66 -0.92
N LEU A 147 17.48 -3.34 -0.85
CA LEU A 147 18.27 -2.70 0.20
C LEU A 147 17.66 -3.01 1.58
N ARG A 148 16.34 -2.93 1.71
CA ARG A 148 15.63 -3.30 2.94
C ARG A 148 15.76 -4.79 3.26
N LEU A 149 15.71 -5.69 2.27
CA LEU A 149 15.94 -7.13 2.47
C LEU A 149 17.33 -7.42 3.06
N ARG A 150 18.36 -6.66 2.65
CA ARG A 150 19.73 -6.84 3.15
C ARG A 150 19.86 -6.53 4.64
N THR A 151 19.03 -5.64 5.18
CA THR A 151 19.07 -5.27 6.61
C THR A 151 18.30 -6.24 7.51
N TYR A 152 17.58 -7.23 6.97
CA TYR A 152 16.71 -8.13 7.75
C TYR A 152 17.43 -8.96 8.82
N PHE A 153 18.73 -9.21 8.64
CA PHE A 153 19.56 -9.94 9.58
C PHE A 153 20.16 -9.03 10.66
N GLU A 154 20.29 -7.75 10.39
CA GLU A 154 20.91 -6.75 11.27
C GLU A 154 19.85 -6.00 12.10
N GLN A 155 18.66 -5.83 11.54
CA GLN A 155 17.55 -5.11 12.14
C GLN A 155 16.42 -6.09 12.51
N ASN A 156 15.84 -5.91 13.70
CA ASN A 156 14.65 -6.63 14.17
C ASN A 156 13.38 -6.17 13.43
N ILE A 157 13.40 -6.21 12.10
CA ILE A 157 12.27 -5.82 11.26
C ILE A 157 11.11 -6.80 11.49
N PRO A 158 9.90 -6.31 11.77
CA PRO A 158 8.72 -7.14 11.97
C PRO A 158 8.47 -8.09 10.80
N TYR A 159 8.13 -9.35 11.11
CA TYR A 159 7.88 -10.40 10.10
C TYR A 159 6.84 -9.98 9.05
N VAL A 160 5.79 -9.27 9.46
CA VAL A 160 4.74 -8.82 8.55
C VAL A 160 5.26 -7.89 7.44
N ILE A 161 6.23 -7.02 7.75
CA ILE A 161 6.89 -6.17 6.73
C ILE A 161 7.69 -7.06 5.78
N LYS A 162 8.46 -8.02 6.33
CA LYS A 162 9.24 -8.98 5.54
C LYS A 162 8.38 -9.74 4.54
N TYR A 163 7.22 -10.20 4.98
CA TYR A 163 6.26 -10.91 4.14
C TYR A 163 5.75 -10.03 2.99
N PHE A 164 5.29 -8.81 3.27
CA PHE A 164 4.74 -7.95 2.22
C PHE A 164 5.79 -7.41 1.26
N ASP A 165 7.04 -7.21 1.69
CA ASP A 165 8.16 -6.85 0.81
C ASP A 165 8.41 -7.92 -0.24
N ILE A 166 8.50 -9.17 0.21
CA ILE A 166 8.69 -10.32 -0.66
C ILE A 166 7.49 -10.47 -1.59
N LYS A 167 6.26 -10.30 -1.07
CA LYS A 167 5.03 -10.36 -1.87
C LYS A 167 5.02 -9.28 -2.96
N LEU A 168 5.38 -8.04 -2.63
CA LEU A 168 5.44 -6.94 -3.59
C LEU A 168 6.53 -7.19 -4.64
N LEU A 169 7.73 -7.61 -4.22
CA LEU A 169 8.82 -7.97 -5.14
C LEU A 169 8.42 -9.11 -6.09
N PHE A 170 7.72 -10.12 -5.59
CA PHE A 170 7.17 -11.19 -6.41
C PHE A 170 6.16 -10.66 -7.45
N LEU A 171 5.25 -9.78 -7.07
CA LEU A 171 4.31 -9.17 -8.01
C LEU A 171 5.04 -8.39 -9.10
N LEU A 172 5.99 -7.53 -8.73
CA LEU A 172 6.74 -6.70 -9.68
C LEU A 172 7.57 -7.55 -10.66
N THR A 173 8.23 -8.59 -10.18
CA THR A 173 8.98 -9.54 -11.03
C THR A 173 8.06 -10.40 -11.91
N ALA A 174 6.82 -10.67 -11.48
CA ALA A 174 5.83 -11.36 -12.31
C ALA A 174 5.37 -10.50 -13.50
N PHE A 175 5.10 -9.22 -13.27
CA PHE A 175 4.59 -8.30 -14.30
C PHE A 175 5.67 -7.75 -15.24
N ASN A 176 6.88 -7.47 -14.75
CA ASN A 176 7.95 -6.91 -15.57
C ASN A 176 9.09 -7.91 -15.79
N LYS A 177 9.29 -8.30 -17.06
CA LYS A 177 10.34 -9.27 -17.44
C LYS A 177 11.74 -8.71 -17.24
N ASP A 178 11.93 -7.40 -17.41
CA ASP A 178 13.24 -6.75 -17.32
C ASP A 178 13.75 -6.76 -15.88
N ILE A 179 12.85 -6.60 -14.90
CA ILE A 179 13.18 -6.82 -13.48
C ILE A 179 13.72 -8.25 -13.30
N ARG A 180 13.13 -9.26 -13.95
CA ARG A 180 13.64 -10.65 -13.83
C ARG A 180 15.04 -10.84 -14.39
N TYR A 181 15.41 -10.09 -15.43
CA TYR A 181 16.75 -10.17 -16.01
C TYR A 181 17.80 -9.43 -15.18
N THR A 182 17.42 -8.29 -14.59
CA THR A 182 18.27 -7.55 -13.64
C THR A 182 18.54 -8.35 -12.37
N PHE A 183 17.60 -9.21 -11.97
CA PHE A 183 17.73 -10.07 -10.79
C PHE A 183 18.36 -11.43 -11.14
N ASN A 184 19.67 -11.55 -10.88
CA ASN A 184 20.40 -12.81 -11.02
C ASN A 184 19.75 -13.97 -10.22
N ALA A 185 19.99 -15.21 -10.69
CA ALA A 185 19.45 -16.48 -10.15
C ALA A 185 19.48 -16.64 -8.61
N PHE A 186 20.35 -15.92 -7.92
CA PHE A 186 20.47 -15.91 -6.46
C PHE A 186 19.23 -15.36 -5.73
N LEU A 187 18.61 -14.31 -6.27
CA LEU A 187 17.38 -13.74 -5.69
C LEU A 187 16.14 -14.55 -6.06
N ILE A 188 16.14 -15.17 -7.25
CA ILE A 188 15.13 -16.17 -7.62
C ILE A 188 15.20 -17.36 -6.66
N LEU A 189 16.39 -17.84 -6.29
CA LEU A 189 16.58 -18.88 -5.28
C LEU A 189 16.14 -18.43 -3.88
N ILE A 190 16.34 -17.17 -3.49
CA ILE A 190 15.80 -16.64 -2.22
C ILE A 190 14.27 -16.60 -2.27
N LEU A 191 13.66 -16.11 -3.36
CA LEU A 191 12.21 -16.13 -3.53
C LEU A 191 11.65 -17.56 -3.54
N PHE A 192 12.32 -18.50 -4.21
CA PHE A 192 11.92 -19.91 -4.29
C PHE A 192 12.11 -20.65 -2.97
N SER A 193 13.22 -20.41 -2.25
CA SER A 193 13.45 -21.00 -0.93
C SER A 193 12.52 -20.42 0.12
N PHE A 194 12.20 -19.12 0.07
CA PHE A 194 11.14 -18.56 0.92
C PHE A 194 9.77 -19.14 0.56
N PHE A 195 9.44 -19.31 -0.72
CA PHE A 195 8.21 -19.97 -1.16
C PHE A 195 8.12 -21.42 -0.67
N CYS A 196 9.18 -22.21 -0.85
CA CYS A 196 9.20 -23.62 -0.46
C CYS A 196 9.20 -23.82 1.07
N VAL A 197 9.85 -22.93 1.84
CA VAL A 197 9.93 -23.05 3.30
C VAL A 197 8.72 -22.42 4.00
N TYR A 198 8.15 -21.33 3.47
CA TYR A 198 7.14 -20.54 4.19
C TYR A 198 5.74 -20.50 3.54
N LEU A 199 5.60 -20.80 2.25
CA LEU A 199 4.29 -20.82 1.57
C LEU A 199 3.71 -22.24 1.40
N GLY A 200 4.40 -23.27 1.90
CA GLY A 200 3.90 -24.63 2.03
C GLY A 200 2.75 -24.80 3.03
N THR A 201 2.38 -23.74 3.76
CA THR A 201 1.21 -23.70 4.66
C THR A 201 0.18 -22.68 4.15
N ASN A 202 -0.65 -23.13 3.20
CA ASN A 202 -2.01 -22.68 2.87
C ASN A 202 -2.46 -21.27 3.34
N TYR A 203 -2.03 -20.17 2.73
CA TYR A 203 -2.80 -18.90 2.73
C TYR A 203 -2.37 -18.04 1.53
N PHE A 204 -2.72 -18.48 0.33
CA PHE A 204 -2.79 -17.61 -0.84
C PHE A 204 -4.26 -17.60 -1.25
N ILE A 205 -4.82 -16.39 -1.38
CA ILE A 205 -6.20 -16.05 -1.75
C ILE A 205 -7.05 -15.58 -0.54
N LEU A 206 -7.30 -14.27 -0.55
CA LEU A 206 -8.32 -13.50 0.19
C LEU A 206 -8.03 -13.16 1.65
N ASP A 207 -7.58 -11.91 1.86
CA ASP A 207 -8.23 -10.92 2.74
C ASP A 207 -7.98 -9.50 2.22
#